data_AF-A0A4U6XGP4-F1
#
_entry.id   AF-A0A4U6XGP4-F1
#
_cell.length_a   1.000
_cell.length_b   1.000
_cell.length_c   1.000
_cell.angle_alpha   90.00
_cell.angle_beta   90.00
_cell.angle_gamma   90.00
#
_symmetry.space_group_name_H-M   'P 1'
#
loop_
_entity.id
_entity.type
_entity.pdbx_description
1 polymer ?
#
loop_
_entity_poly.entity_id
_entity_poly.type
_entity_poly.pdbx_seq_one_letter_code
_entity_poly.pdbx_strand_id
1 'polypeptide(L)'
;MAPGNKDYVVDDEIVAFFSKSSVRRETCDLLAKKLVGGERVVPVAVQGACSYTVYAGHDLEYVVQFRLKSLAIKPETAALARQIFGPLVPEVSF
;
A
#
# COMPACT_ATOMS: atom_id res chain seq x y z
N MET A 1 12.23 -29.91 14.49
CA MET A 1 12.59 -28.53 14.89
C MET A 1 11.48 -27.63 14.39
N ALA A 2 10.73 -26.98 15.29
CA ALA A 2 9.79 -25.94 14.86
C ALA A 2 10.59 -24.80 14.23
N PRO A 3 10.20 -24.24 13.08
CA PRO A 3 10.84 -23.04 12.58
C PRO A 3 10.67 -21.99 13.67
N GLY A 4 11.78 -21.48 14.20
CA GLY A 4 11.73 -20.44 15.23
C GLY A 4 10.89 -19.28 14.71
N ASN A 5 9.99 -18.75 15.55
CA ASN A 5 9.23 -17.55 15.25
C ASN A 5 10.23 -16.46 14.84
N LYS A 6 10.28 -16.16 13.53
CA LYS A 6 11.02 -15.01 13.04
C LYS A 6 10.15 -13.80 13.33
N ASP A 7 10.72 -12.84 14.05
CA ASP A 7 10.07 -11.56 14.30
C ASP A 7 9.75 -10.87 12.97
N TYR A 8 8.65 -10.14 12.92
CA TYR A 8 8.23 -9.42 11.73
C TYR A 8 9.21 -8.29 11.39
N VAL A 9 9.73 -8.28 10.16
CA VAL A 9 10.61 -7.23 9.65
C VAL A 9 9.96 -6.60 8.42
N VAL A 10 9.55 -5.34 8.54
CA VAL A 10 8.83 -4.62 7.48
C VAL A 10 9.63 -4.56 6.17
N ASP A 11 10.95 -4.37 6.25
CA ASP A 11 11.80 -4.28 5.06
C ASP A 11 11.88 -5.61 4.30
N ASP A 12 11.86 -6.75 4.99
CA ASP A 12 11.84 -8.07 4.35
C ASP A 12 10.55 -8.28 3.56
N GLU A 13 9.41 -7.84 4.09
CA GLU A 13 8.13 -7.90 3.38
C GLU A 13 8.08 -6.96 2.18
N ILE A 14 8.66 -5.76 2.29
CA ILE A 14 8.79 -4.83 1.16
C ILE A 14 9.64 -5.48 0.05
N VAL A 15 10.79 -6.06 0.41
CA VAL A 15 11.66 -6.78 -0.53
C VAL A 15 10.92 -7.95 -1.18
N ALA A 16 10.18 -8.73 -0.41
CA ALA A 16 9.39 -9.86 -0.90
C ALA A 16 8.24 -9.44 -1.83
N PHE A 17 7.64 -8.26 -1.62
CA PHE A 17 6.66 -7.71 -2.55
C PHE A 17 7.31 -7.31 -3.88
N PHE A 18 8.42 -6.56 -3.82
CA PHE A 18 9.09 -6.07 -5.03
C PHE A 18 9.80 -7.17 -5.82
N SER A 19 10.12 -8.32 -5.22
CA SER A 19 10.62 -9.48 -5.97
C SER A 19 9.60 -10.07 -6.95
N LYS A 20 8.31 -9.70 -6.85
CA LYS A 20 7.21 -10.14 -7.72
C LYS A 20 7.00 -9.20 -8.92
N SER A 21 7.79 -8.14 -9.04
CA SER A 21 7.65 -7.09 -10.05
C SER A 21 9.01 -6.62 -10.55
N SER A 22 9.05 -5.98 -11.72
CA SER A 22 10.24 -5.27 -12.21
C SER A 22 10.30 -3.80 -11.74
N VAL A 23 9.22 -3.31 -11.14
CA VAL A 23 9.13 -1.95 -10.58
C VAL A 23 9.99 -1.88 -9.31
N ARG A 24 10.65 -0.73 -9.09
CA ARG A 24 11.43 -0.49 -7.88
C ARG A 24 10.64 0.32 -6.85
N ARG A 25 10.99 0.16 -5.57
CA ARG A 25 10.39 0.90 -4.45
C ARG A 25 10.43 2.41 -4.67
N GLU A 26 11.54 2.93 -5.15
CA GLU A 26 11.73 4.37 -5.35
C GLU A 26 10.78 4.92 -6.41
N THR A 27 10.44 4.12 -7.42
CA THR A 27 9.45 4.51 -8.45
C THR A 27 8.06 4.65 -7.83
N CYS A 28 7.67 3.74 -6.94
CA CYS A 28 6.43 3.83 -6.19
C CYS A 28 6.43 5.03 -5.24
N ASP A 29 7.52 5.25 -4.49
CA ASP A 29 7.62 6.37 -3.54
C ASP A 29 7.54 7.72 -4.27
N LEU A 30 8.22 7.89 -5.41
CA LEU A 30 8.11 9.09 -6.24
C LEU A 30 6.69 9.31 -6.78
N LEU A 31 6.02 8.24 -7.19
CA LEU A 31 4.64 8.33 -7.64
C LEU A 31 3.70 8.72 -6.49
N ALA A 32 3.90 8.18 -5.28
CA ALA A 32 3.11 8.56 -4.10
C ALA A 32 3.24 10.06 -3.82
N LYS A 33 4.46 10.61 -3.78
CA LYS A 33 4.69 12.05 -3.63
C LYS A 33 3.95 12.88 -4.67
N LYS A 34 4.02 12.46 -5.94
CA LYS A 34 3.36 13.16 -7.04
C LYS A 34 1.83 13.12 -6.93
N LEU A 35 1.26 12.01 -6.44
CA LEU A 35 -0.19 11.82 -6.36
C LEU A 35 -0.84 12.68 -5.29
N VAL A 36 -0.22 12.75 -4.10
CA VAL A 36 -0.85 13.38 -2.93
C VAL A 36 -0.21 14.70 -2.51
N GLY A 37 0.89 15.08 -3.16
CA GLY A 37 1.71 16.23 -2.76
C GLY A 37 2.58 15.93 -1.54
N GLY A 38 3.56 16.79 -1.29
CA GLY A 38 4.50 16.66 -0.18
C GLY A 38 5.71 15.75 -0.47
N GLU A 39 6.73 15.88 0.38
CA GLU A 39 8.03 15.19 0.20
C GLU A 39 8.18 13.93 1.06
N ARG A 40 7.25 13.68 1.97
CA ARG A 40 7.34 12.58 2.94
C ARG A 40 6.60 11.36 2.41
N VAL A 41 7.29 10.23 2.44
CA VAL A 41 6.72 8.90 2.18
C VAL A 41 7.26 7.95 3.24
N VAL A 42 6.38 7.30 3.98
CA VAL A 42 6.73 6.40 5.08
C VAL A 42 5.99 5.08 4.89
N PRO A 43 6.69 3.93 4.75
CA PRO A 43 6.03 2.63 4.72
C PRO A 43 5.20 2.41 5.96
N VAL A 44 4.01 1.84 5.79
CA VAL A 44 3.20 1.42 6.95
C VAL A 44 3.93 0.31 7.71
N ALA A 45 3.70 0.23 9.03
CA ALA A 45 4.40 -0.70 9.90
C ALA A 45 4.17 -2.18 9.55
N VAL A 46 3.04 -2.50 8.91
CA VAL A 46 2.70 -3.86 8.46
C VAL A 46 2.24 -3.82 7.00
N GLN A 47 3.03 -4.45 6.14
CA GLN A 47 2.75 -4.56 4.70
C GLN A 47 1.76 -5.69 4.39
N GLY A 48 1.03 -5.52 3.29
CA GLY A 48 0.20 -6.58 2.76
C GLY A 48 1.00 -7.50 1.84
N ALA A 49 0.72 -8.81 1.87
CA ALA A 49 1.40 -9.79 1.02
C ALA A 49 1.32 -9.48 -0.50
N CYS A 50 0.32 -8.69 -0.89
CA CYS A 50 -0.05 -8.37 -2.26
C CYS A 50 0.01 -6.86 -2.54
N SER A 51 0.61 -6.08 -1.66
CA SER A 51 0.68 -4.63 -1.82
C SER A 51 1.84 -4.01 -1.07
N TYR A 52 2.46 -3.01 -1.68
CA TYR A 52 3.29 -2.04 -0.98
C TYR A 52 2.43 -0.84 -0.58
N THR A 53 2.40 -0.50 0.70
CA THR A 53 1.56 0.56 1.26
C THR A 53 2.41 1.58 2.02
N VAL A 54 2.14 2.85 1.77
CA VAL A 54 2.83 3.98 2.40
C VAL A 54 1.83 5.03 2.91
N TYR A 55 2.23 5.73 3.96
CA TYR A 55 1.67 7.04 4.28
C TYR A 55 2.40 8.12 3.48
N ALA A 56 1.65 9.06 2.92
CA ALA A 56 2.16 10.17 2.14
C ALA A 56 1.30 11.43 2.34
N GLY A 57 1.75 12.57 1.82
CA GLY A 57 1.15 13.88 2.05
C GLY A 57 2.07 14.79 2.87
N HIS A 58 1.65 16.03 3.10
CA HIS A 58 2.41 16.95 3.94
C HIS A 58 2.48 16.47 5.40
N ASP A 59 1.36 15.94 5.88
CA ASP A 59 1.14 15.47 7.25
C ASP A 59 0.95 13.95 7.34
N LEU A 60 1.31 13.21 6.28
CA LEU A 60 1.11 11.76 6.17
C LEU A 60 -0.38 11.33 6.23
N GLU A 61 -1.26 12.20 5.76
CA GLU A 61 -2.71 12.09 5.84
C GLU A 61 -3.32 11.15 4.79
N TYR A 62 -2.55 10.76 3.77
CA TYR A 62 -2.99 9.84 2.72
C TYR A 62 -2.36 8.45 2.87
N VAL A 63 -3.14 7.43 2.56
CA VAL A 63 -2.66 6.05 2.38
C VAL A 63 -2.59 5.74 0.89
N VAL A 64 -1.39 5.49 0.37
CA VAL A 64 -1.18 5.09 -1.01
C VAL A 64 -0.79 3.62 -1.05
N GLN A 65 -1.54 2.82 -1.81
CA GLN A 65 -1.34 1.39 -1.92
C GLN A 65 -1.04 0.98 -3.38
N PHE A 66 0.14 0.40 -3.60
CA PHE A 66 0.54 -0.17 -4.87
C PHE A 66 0.26 -1.66 -4.89
N ARG A 67 -0.49 -2.15 -5.87
CA ARG A 67 -0.85 -3.57 -6.01
C ARG A 67 -0.34 -4.14 -7.32
N LEU A 68 -0.08 -5.44 -7.33
CA LEU A 68 0.15 -6.17 -8.59
C LEU A 68 -1.10 -6.09 -9.46
N LYS A 69 -0.92 -5.93 -10.78
CA LYS A 69 -2.05 -5.80 -11.72
C LYS A 69 -3.02 -6.99 -11.65
N SER A 70 -2.52 -8.20 -11.45
CA SER A 70 -3.33 -9.42 -11.27
C SER A 70 -4.20 -9.40 -10.01
N LEU A 71 -3.88 -8.53 -9.05
CA LEU A 71 -4.55 -8.36 -7.77
C LEU A 71 -5.04 -6.92 -7.62
N ALA A 72 -5.45 -6.26 -8.70
CA ALA A 72 -6.07 -4.94 -8.63
C ALA A 72 -7.35 -4.99 -7.78
N ILE A 73 -7.61 -3.93 -7.02
CA ILE A 73 -8.90 -3.78 -6.34
C ILE A 73 -9.95 -3.51 -7.41
N LYS A 74 -11.10 -4.17 -7.31
CA LYS A 74 -12.25 -3.95 -8.20
C LYS A 74 -12.95 -2.65 -7.80
N PRO A 75 -12.94 -1.59 -8.62
CA PRO A 75 -13.53 -0.30 -8.27
C PRO A 75 -15.01 -0.41 -7.89
N GLU A 76 -15.74 -1.33 -8.53
CA GLU A 76 -17.17 -1.57 -8.32
C GLU A 76 -17.42 -2.13 -6.92
N THR A 77 -16.50 -2.97 -6.41
CA THR A 77 -16.60 -3.51 -5.04
C THR A 77 -16.33 -2.44 -3.99
N ALA A 78 -15.34 -1.56 -4.22
CA ALA A 78 -15.07 -0.44 -3.33
C ALA A 78 -16.24 0.56 -3.29
N ALA A 79 -16.81 0.88 -4.46
CA ALA A 79 -17.98 1.75 -4.58
C ALA A 79 -19.21 1.15 -3.87
N LEU A 80 -19.48 -0.15 -4.07
CA LEU A 80 -20.58 -0.83 -3.41
C LEU A 80 -20.41 -0.88 -1.89
N ALA A 81 -19.19 -1.14 -1.40
CA ALA A 81 -18.90 -1.12 0.03
C ALA A 81 -19.20 0.27 0.62
N ARG A 82 -18.76 1.35 -0.06
CA ARG A 82 -19.06 2.73 0.36
C ARG A 82 -20.55 3.04 0.34
N GLN A 83 -21.30 2.53 -0.63
CA GLN A 83 -22.76 2.69 -0.69
C GLN A 83 -23.47 2.03 0.50
N ILE A 84 -23.01 0.86 0.93
CA ILE A 84 -23.64 0.09 2.02
C ILE A 84 -23.23 0.63 3.40
N PHE A 85 -21.93 0.88 3.60
CA PHE A 85 -21.36 1.18 4.92
C PHE A 85 -21.05 2.67 5.13
N GLY A 86 -21.25 3.50 4.10
CA GLY A 86 -21.10 4.95 4.20
C GLY A 86 -19.69 5.36 4.66
N PRO A 87 -19.58 6.36 5.57
CA PRO A 87 -18.29 6.90 6.01
C PRO A 87 -17.33 5.91 6.68
N LEU A 88 -17.77 4.70 7.02
CA LEU A 88 -16.89 3.65 7.56
C LEU A 88 -15.91 3.11 6.52
N VAL A 89 -16.20 3.30 5.22
CA VAL A 89 -15.32 2.90 4.12
C VAL A 89 -14.54 4.12 3.66
N PRO A 90 -13.20 4.05 3.54
CA PRO A 90 -12.39 5.18 3.10
C PRO A 90 -12.79 5.67 1.72
N GLU A 91 -12.56 6.96 1.45
CA GLU A 91 -12.66 7.49 0.09
C GLU A 91 -11.43 7.04 -0.70
N VAL A 92 -11.64 6.53 -1.91
CA VAL A 92 -10.58 5.92 -2.71
C VAL A 92 -10.57 6.50 -4.12
N SER A 93 -9.36 6.72 -4.64
CA SER A 93 -9.07 7.06 -6.04
C SER A 93 -8.16 6.00 -6.64
N PHE A 94 -8.35 5.66 -7.92
CA PHE A 94 -7.61 4.62 -8.63
C PHE A 94 -6.69 5.19 -9.71
#